data_AF-W1XLW8-F1
#
_entry.id   AF-W1XLW8-F1
#
_cell.length_a   1.000
_cell.length_b   1.000
_cell.length_c   1.000
_cell.angle_alpha   90.00
_cell.angle_beta   90.00
_cell.angle_gamma   90.00
#
_symmetry.space_group_name_H-M   'P 1'
#
loop_
_entity.id
_entity.type
_entity.pdbx_description
1 polymer ?
#
loop_
_entity_poly.entity_id
_entity_poly.type
_entity_poly.pdbx_seq_one_letter_code
_entity_poly.pdbx_strand_id
1 'polypeptide(L)' 'QVWMGGEELILTPKEYALLSRLMLKAGSPVHREIL' A
#
# COMPACT_ATOMS: atom_id res chain seq x y z
N GLN A 1 8.94 4.00 5.74
CA GLN A 1 8.57 5.41 5.46
C GLN A 1 7.97 5.46 4.06
N VAL A 2 6.86 6.17 3.86
CA VAL A 2 6.15 6.25 2.58
C VAL A 2 6.12 7.70 2.14
N TRP A 3 6.46 7.94 0.87
CA TRP A 3 6.54 9.27 0.29
C TRP A 3 5.72 9.31 -1.01
N MET A 4 5.01 10.40 -1.25
CA MET A 4 4.25 10.63 -2.48
C MET A 4 4.51 12.05 -2.96
N GLY A 5 5.05 12.20 -4.18
CA GLY A 5 5.33 13.52 -4.75
C GLY A 5 6.33 14.37 -3.95
N GLY A 6 7.19 13.76 -3.14
CA GLY A 6 8.15 14.46 -2.28
C GLY A 6 7.61 14.85 -0.90
N GLU A 7 6.34 14.58 -0.61
CA GLU A 7 5.76 14.75 0.73
C GLU A 7 5.71 13.41 1.48
N GLU A 8 5.95 13.46 2.79
CA GLU A 8 5.85 12.29 3.64
C GLU A 8 4.37 11.95 3.87
N LEU A 9 4.00 10.71 3.55
CA LEU A 9 2.65 10.22 3.72
C LEU A 9 2.57 9.41 5.02
N ILE A 10 1.91 9.96 6.03
CA ILE A 10 1.66 9.26 7.29
C ILE A 10 0.45 8.34 7.09
N LEU A 11 0.71 7.03 7.17
CA LEU A 11 -0.30 6.00 7.06
C LEU A 11 -0.63 5.39 8.42
N THR A 12 -1.89 5.03 8.62
CA THR A 12 -2.27 4.15 9.73
C THR A 12 -1.67 2.75 9.53
N PRO A 13 -1.54 1.94 10.60
CA PRO A 13 -1.03 0.57 10.47
C PRO A 13 -1.78 -0.28 9.44
N LYS A 14 -3.10 -0.07 9.30
CA LYS A 14 -3.94 -0.78 8.33
C LYS A 14 -3.63 -0.37 6.89
N GLU A 15 -3.53 0.93 6.63
CA GLU A 15 -3.20 1.45 5.29
C GLU A 15 -1.79 1.05 4.87
N TYR A 16 -0.84 1.05 5.80
CA TYR A 16 0.52 0.57 5.53
C TYR A 16 0.53 -0.93 5.17
N ALA A 17 -0.20 -1.77 5.91
CA ALA A 17 -0.31 -3.19 5.61
C ALA A 17 -0.93 -3.44 4.22
N LEU A 18 -1.96 -2.68 3.89
CA LEU A 18 -2.63 -2.73 2.59
C LEU A 18 -1.67 -2.34 1.46
N LEU A 19 -1.02 -1.18 1.59
CA LEU A 19 -0.06 -0.68 0.61
C LEU A 19 1.08 -1.66 0.41
N SER A 20 1.66 -2.19 1.49
CA SER A 20 2.72 -3.19 1.44
C SER A 20 2.30 -4.44 0.65
N ARG A 21 1.09 -4.94 0.91
CA ARG A 21 0.54 -6.10 0.21
C ARG A 21 0.29 -5.84 -1.28
N LEU A 22 -0.19 -4.64 -1.62
CA LEU A 22 -0.36 -4.21 -3.00
C LEU A 22 0.98 -4.07 -3.73
N MET A 23 2.00 -3.51 -3.07
CA MET A 23 3.35 -3.37 -3.63
C MET A 23 3.99 -4.74 -3.93
N LEU A 24 3.80 -5.73 -3.06
CA LEU A 24 4.28 -7.10 -3.29
C LEU A 24 3.62 -7.79 -4.49
N LYS A 25 2.43 -7.31 -4.91
CA LYS A 25 1.68 -7.83 -6.07
C LYS A 25 1.60 -6.80 -7.19
N ALA A 26 2.47 -5.79 -7.19
CA ALA A 26 2.47 -4.75 -8.21
C ALA A 26 2.56 -5.38 -9.61
N GLY A 27 1.65 -4.99 -10.50
CA GLY A 27 1.53 -5.54 -11.85
C GLY A 27 0.63 -6.79 -11.97
N SER A 28 0.06 -7.30 -10.88
CA SER A 28 -0.91 -8.41 -10.89
C SER A 28 -2.24 -8.01 -10.26
N PRO A 29 -3.39 -8.53 -10.75
CA PRO A 29 -4.69 -8.26 -10.14
C PRO A 29 -4.72 -8.77 -8.70
N VAL A 30 -5.18 -7.92 -7.77
CA VAL A 30 -5.42 -8.30 -6.37
C VAL A 30 -6.93 -8.33 -6.14
N HIS A 31 -7.46 -9.47 -5.73
CA HIS A 31 -8.89 -9.59 -5.41
C HIS A 31 -9.22 -8.84 -4.12
N ARG A 32 -10.38 -8.18 -4.09
CA ARG A 32 -10.83 -7.35 -2.96
C ARG A 32 -11.09 -8.14 -1.69
N GLU A 33 -11.36 -9.44 -1.79
CA GLU A 33 -11.57 -10.33 -0.63
C GLU A 33 -10.29 -10.58 0.16
N ILE A 34 -9.13 -10.23 -0.40
CA ILE A 34 -7.81 -10.42 0.22
C ILE A 34 -7.28 -9.10 0.83
N LEU A 35 -8.01 -7.99 0.66
CA LEU A 35 -7.75 -6.65 1.17
C LEU A 35 -8.67 -6.36 2.37
#